data_AF-A0A136H984-F1
#
_entry.id   AF-A0A136H984-F1
#
_cell.length_a   1.000
_cell.length_b   1.000
_cell.length_c   1.000
_cell.angle_alpha   90.00
_cell.angle_beta   90.00
_cell.angle_gamma   90.00
#
_symmetry.space_group_name_H-M   'P 1'
#
loop_
_entity.id
_entity.type
_entity.pdbx_description
1 polymer ?
#
loop_
_entity_poly.entity_id
_entity_poly.type
_entity_poly.pdbx_seq_one_letter_code
_entity_poly.pdbx_strand_id
1 'polypeptide(L)'
;MQHAFILTKIESYVTECDGQVFRLGLLDYCHRDISVLGSAEQQINIMAIQNQHFPIVVLSDQVVQRTDERVEIPATALVSIVPIAAMTMQGVIDAGKAEEILQSLSLKSC
;
A
#
# COMPACT_ATOMS: atom_id res chain seq x y z
N MET A 1 2.27 -10.68 -11.48
CA MET A 1 2.26 -9.28 -11.97
C MET A 1 2.45 -8.39 -10.75
N GLN A 2 3.28 -7.36 -10.82
CA GLN A 2 3.49 -6.44 -9.70
C GLN A 2 2.49 -5.30 -9.76
N HIS A 3 1.94 -4.94 -8.61
CA HIS A 3 0.99 -3.85 -8.41
C HIS A 3 1.68 -2.73 -7.64
N ALA A 4 1.55 -1.49 -8.11
CA ALA A 4 2.07 -0.31 -7.43
C ALA A 4 0.93 0.56 -6.89
N PHE A 5 1.13 1.12 -5.70
CA PHE A 5 0.20 2.02 -5.03
C PHE A 5 0.94 3.24 -4.51
N ILE A 6 0.32 4.42 -4.61
CA ILE A 6 0.74 5.60 -3.86
C ILE A 6 -0.23 5.76 -2.70
N LEU A 7 0.20 5.42 -1.49
CA LEU A 7 -0.59 5.55 -0.28
C LEU A 7 -0.39 6.95 0.29
N THR A 8 -1.46 7.60 0.71
CA THR A 8 -1.45 8.99 1.20
C THR A 8 -1.79 9.10 2.68
N LYS A 9 -2.50 8.12 3.24
CA LYS A 9 -2.97 8.18 4.62
C LYS A 9 -3.25 6.79 5.19
N ILE A 10 -3.05 6.65 6.50
CA ILE A 10 -3.58 5.53 7.30
C ILE A 10 -4.95 5.95 7.84
N GLU A 11 -5.98 5.15 7.53
CA GLU A 11 -7.34 5.37 8.02
C GLU A 11 -7.62 4.58 9.29
N SER A 12 -7.13 3.34 9.37
CA SER A 12 -7.42 2.46 10.50
C SER A 12 -6.33 1.41 10.66
N TYR A 13 -6.19 0.93 11.89
CA TYR A 13 -5.37 -0.24 12.20
C TYR A 13 -6.11 -1.12 13.20
N VAL A 14 -6.29 -2.38 12.83
CA VAL A 14 -6.94 -3.41 13.65
C VAL A 14 -5.92 -4.51 13.92
N THR A 15 -5.86 -4.96 15.18
CA THR A 15 -5.01 -6.07 15.64
C THR A 15 -5.84 -7.05 16.45
N GLU A 16 -5.71 -8.35 16.20
CA GLU A 16 -6.27 -9.38 17.08
C GLU A 16 -5.24 -10.48 17.33
N CYS A 17 -5.18 -10.94 18.59
CA CYS A 17 -4.28 -11.93 19.22
C CYS A 17 -4.95 -13.33 19.43
N ASP A 18 -4.45 -14.50 19.04
CA ASP A 18 -5.10 -15.86 19.10
C ASP A 18 -6.44 -16.11 18.33
N GLY A 19 -6.80 -15.25 17.39
CA GLY A 19 -7.92 -15.38 16.45
C GLY A 19 -7.75 -14.44 15.23
N GLN A 20 -6.49 -14.27 14.83
CA GLN A 20 -5.90 -12.96 14.59
C GLN A 20 -6.19 -12.30 13.24
N VAL A 21 -6.90 -11.17 13.25
CA VAL A 21 -6.97 -10.22 12.14
C VAL A 21 -6.04 -9.03 12.40
N PHE A 22 -4.93 -8.95 11.67
CA PHE A 22 -4.18 -7.71 11.51
C PHE A 22 -4.59 -7.06 10.20
N ARG A 23 -5.11 -5.84 10.26
CA ARG A 23 -5.52 -5.10 9.07
C ARG A 23 -5.14 -3.65 9.20
N LEU A 24 -4.38 -3.16 8.23
CA LEU A 24 -4.08 -1.74 8.06
C LEU A 24 -4.96 -1.20 6.92
N GLY A 25 -5.88 -0.30 7.25
CA GLY A 25 -6.68 0.45 6.29
C GLY A 25 -5.96 1.73 5.88
N LEU A 26 -5.85 1.96 4.57
CA LEU A 26 -5.10 3.05 3.95
C LEU A 26 -5.94 3.71 2.86
N LEU A 27 -5.61 4.94 2.52
CA LEU A 27 -6.09 5.60 1.31
C LEU A 27 -4.96 5.73 0.31
N ASP A 28 -5.27 5.51 -0.97
CA ASP A 28 -4.37 5.87 -2.04
C ASP A 28 -4.54 7.35 -2.47
N TYR A 29 -3.73 7.79 -3.43
CA TYR A 29 -3.80 9.17 -3.98
C TYR A 29 -5.09 9.49 -4.73
N CYS A 30 -5.88 8.47 -5.09
CA CYS A 30 -7.21 8.60 -5.68
C CYS A 30 -8.33 8.48 -4.63
N HIS A 31 -8.00 8.49 -3.33
CA HIS A 31 -8.93 8.26 -2.23
C HIS A 31 -9.63 6.89 -2.24
N ARG A 32 -9.02 5.88 -2.87
CA ARG A 32 -9.50 4.50 -2.80
C ARG A 32 -9.05 3.82 -1.53
N ASP A 33 -9.94 3.04 -0.94
CA ASP A 33 -9.69 2.20 0.23
C ASP A 33 -8.77 1.03 -0.13
N ILE A 34 -7.60 0.99 0.51
CA ILE A 34 -6.64 -0.11 0.42
C ILE A 34 -6.55 -0.79 1.78
N SER A 35 -6.72 -2.11 1.85
CA SER A 35 -6.51 -2.90 3.07
C SER A 35 -5.30 -3.80 2.93
N VAL A 36 -4.29 -3.62 3.78
CA VAL A 36 -3.18 -4.57 3.92
C VAL A 36 -3.50 -5.51 5.07
N LEU A 37 -3.69 -6.77 4.75
CA LEU A 37 -3.89 -7.82 5.75
C LEU A 37 -2.53 -8.32 6.22
N GLY A 38 -2.41 -8.63 7.50
CA GLY A 38 -1.23 -9.21 8.10
C GLY A 38 -1.53 -10.54 8.77
N SER A 39 -0.53 -11.41 8.78
CA SER A 39 -0.39 -12.51 9.72
C SER A 39 0.64 -12.11 10.79
N ALA A 40 0.84 -12.96 11.81
CA ALA A 40 1.91 -12.77 12.79
C ALA A 40 3.30 -12.54 12.14
N GLU A 41 3.55 -13.16 10.98
CA GLU A 41 4.81 -13.02 10.24
C GLU A 41 4.89 -11.70 9.44
N GLN A 42 3.75 -11.12 9.07
CA GLN A 42 3.68 -9.87 8.30
C GLN A 42 3.45 -8.62 9.15
N GLN A 43 3.41 -8.76 10.48
CA GLN A 43 3.35 -7.62 11.39
C GLN A 43 4.48 -6.61 11.10
N ILE A 44 5.65 -7.10 10.70
CA ILE A 44 6.79 -6.26 10.31
C ILE A 44 6.47 -5.39 9.10
N ASN A 45 5.75 -5.90 8.08
CA ASN A 45 5.39 -5.13 6.89
C ASN A 45 4.36 -4.03 7.22
N ILE A 46 3.36 -4.36 8.05
CA ILE A 46 2.39 -3.38 8.54
C ILE A 46 3.10 -2.29 9.33
N MET A 47 3.98 -2.66 10.27
CA MET A 47 4.76 -1.71 11.04
C MET A 47 5.69 -0.87 10.16
N ALA A 48 6.29 -1.47 9.13
CA ALA A 48 7.15 -0.75 8.19
C ALA A 48 6.37 0.35 7.46
N ILE A 49 5.13 0.08 7.03
CA ILE A 49 4.24 1.07 6.42
C ILE A 49 3.83 2.13 7.43
N GLN A 50 3.43 1.73 8.65
CA GLN A 50 3.00 2.64 9.70
C GLN A 50 4.05 3.68 10.09
N ASN A 51 5.33 3.29 10.03
CA ASN A 51 6.46 4.14 10.40
C ASN A 51 6.95 5.06 9.27
N GLN A 52 6.27 5.09 8.11
CA GLN A 52 6.64 5.99 7.02
C GLN A 52 6.01 7.37 7.16
N HIS A 53 6.67 8.36 6.57
CA HIS A 53 6.05 9.65 6.26
C HIS A 53 5.33 9.53 4.92
N PHE A 54 4.04 9.84 4.90
CA PHE A 54 3.20 9.78 3.70
C PHE A 54 3.32 11.08 2.88
N PRO A 55 3.12 11.04 1.56
CA PRO A 55 2.76 9.87 0.74
C PRO A 55 3.93 8.91 0.47
N ILE A 56 3.63 7.62 0.35
CA ILE A 56 4.61 6.57 0.04
C ILE A 56 4.21 5.74 -1.16
N VAL A 57 5.19 5.12 -1.79
CA VAL A 57 4.97 4.13 -2.85
C VAL A 57 5.16 2.73 -2.32
N VAL A 58 4.16 1.88 -2.53
CA VAL A 58 4.17 0.48 -2.12
C VAL A 58 4.00 -0.41 -3.35
N LEU A 59 4.80 -1.47 -3.41
CA LEU A 59 4.68 -2.55 -4.38
C LEU A 59 4.12 -3.78 -3.69
N SER A 60 3.23 -4.48 -4.39
CA SER A 60 2.76 -5.79 -3.99
C SER A 60 2.69 -6.75 -5.18
N ASP A 61 2.98 -8.02 -4.96
CA ASP A 61 2.89 -9.07 -5.97
C ASP A 61 1.48 -9.64 -6.13
N GLN A 62 0.59 -9.39 -5.16
CA GLN A 62 -0.76 -9.93 -5.12
C GLN A 62 -1.76 -8.90 -4.59
N VAL A 63 -2.90 -8.80 -5.26
CA VAL A 63 -4.03 -7.97 -4.85
C VAL A 63 -5.33 -8.71 -5.12
N VAL A 64 -6.32 -8.49 -4.29
CA VAL A 64 -7.68 -8.98 -4.46
C VAL A 64 -8.59 -7.76 -4.60
N GLN A 65 -9.28 -7.66 -5.72
CA GLN A 65 -10.35 -6.67 -5.87
C GLN A 65 -11.62 -7.20 -5.21
N ARG A 66 -12.18 -6.42 -4.29
CA ARG A 66 -13.46 -6.69 -3.65
C ARG A 66 -14.59 -6.05 -4.46
N THR A 67 -15.82 -6.53 -4.24
CA THR A 67 -17.02 -6.04 -4.96
C THR A 67 -17.39 -4.60 -4.64
N ASP A 68 -16.82 -4.00 -3.59
CA ASP A 68 -17.04 -2.62 -3.14
C ASP A 68 -15.89 -1.67 -3.56
N GLU A 69 -15.22 -1.97 -4.67
CA GLU A 69 -14.07 -1.20 -5.22
C GLU A 69 -12.83 -1.15 -4.30
N ARG A 70 -12.90 -1.78 -3.13
CA ARG A 70 -11.76 -1.90 -2.23
C ARG A 70 -10.71 -2.84 -2.79
N VAL A 71 -9.46 -2.46 -2.60
CA VAL A 71 -8.32 -3.31 -2.93
C VAL A 71 -7.77 -3.90 -1.64
N GLU A 72 -7.63 -5.20 -1.61
CA GLU A 72 -7.05 -5.93 -0.49
C GLU A 72 -5.71 -6.53 -0.90
N ILE A 73 -4.67 -6.26 -0.11
CA ILE A 73 -3.38 -6.91 -0.19
C ILE A 73 -3.40 -8.03 0.85
N PRO A 74 -3.45 -9.31 0.44
CA PRO A 74 -3.59 -10.42 1.38
C PRO A 74 -2.34 -10.63 2.22
N ALA A 75 -2.47 -11.28 3.36
CA ALA A 75 -1.37 -11.58 4.28
C ALA A 75 -0.29 -12.54 3.73
N THR A 76 -0.50 -13.07 2.52
CA THR A 76 0.46 -13.89 1.79
C THR A 76 1.21 -13.10 0.73
N ALA A 77 0.84 -11.84 0.48
CA ALA A 77 1.48 -11.00 -0.51
C ALA A 77 2.82 -10.48 0.00
N LEU A 78 3.81 -10.43 -0.88
CA LEU A 78 5.01 -9.64 -0.66
C LEU A 78 4.65 -8.17 -0.77
N VAL A 79 5.16 -7.38 0.18
CA VAL A 79 4.96 -5.93 0.24
C VAL A 79 6.31 -5.27 0.37
N SER A 80 6.57 -4.28 -0.47
CA SER A 80 7.82 -3.51 -0.46
C SER A 80 7.53 -2.02 -0.56
N ILE A 81 8.26 -1.22 0.22
CA ILE A 81 8.18 0.24 0.17
C ILE A 81 9.30 0.73 -0.75
N VAL A 82 8.94 1.49 -1.78
CA VAL A 82 9.93 2.10 -2.67
C VAL A 82 10.48 3.35 -1.98
N PRO A 83 11.82 3.50 -1.86
CA PRO A 83 12.43 4.60 -1.12
C PRO A 83 12.37 5.91 -1.92
N ILE A 84 11.17 6.51 -1.99
CA ILE A 84 10.94 7.85 -2.54
C ILE A 84 10.54 8.75 -1.38
N ALA A 85 11.21 9.89 -1.24
CA ALA A 85 10.89 10.84 -0.18
C ALA A 85 9.45 11.37 -0.34
N ALA A 86 8.71 11.45 0.78
CA ALA A 86 7.33 11.92 0.81
C ALA A 86 7.12 13.27 0.13
N MET A 87 8.01 14.24 0.37
CA MET A 87 7.95 15.56 -0.26
C MET A 87 8.10 15.50 -1.78
N THR A 88 8.96 14.61 -2.28
CA THR A 88 9.12 14.38 -3.73
C THR A 88 7.85 13.78 -4.30
N MET A 89 7.30 12.78 -3.61
CA MET A 89 6.08 12.10 -4.06
C MET A 89 4.86 13.04 -4.02
N GLN A 90 4.78 13.93 -3.02
CA GLN A 90 3.76 14.98 -2.97
C GLN A 90 3.85 15.90 -4.19
N GLY A 91 5.05 16.37 -4.54
CA GLY A 91 5.22 17.22 -5.74
C GLY A 91 4.82 16.52 -7.04
N VAL A 92 4.98 15.19 -7.14
CA VAL A 92 4.51 14.41 -8.29
C VAL A 92 2.99 14.31 -8.34
N ILE A 93 2.34 14.11 -7.18
CA ILE A 93 0.87 14.11 -7.09
C ILE A 93 0.34 15.48 -7.50
N ASP A 94 0.89 16.56 -6.94
CA ASP A 94 0.47 17.94 -7.22
C ASP A 94 0.66 18.31 -8.71
N ALA A 95 1.68 17.74 -9.36
CA ALA A 95 1.93 17.91 -10.79
C ALA A 95 1.04 17.03 -11.70
N GLY A 96 0.16 16.19 -11.14
CA GLY A 96 -0.70 15.28 -11.91
C GLY A 96 0.04 14.10 -12.55
N LYS A 97 1.25 13.77 -12.08
CA LYS A 97 2.13 12.74 -12.68
C LYS A 97 2.15 11.41 -11.94
N ALA A 98 1.24 11.23 -10.97
CA ALA A 98 1.14 10.02 -10.15
C ALA A 98 0.99 8.74 -11.00
N GLU A 99 0.12 8.78 -12.01
CA GLU A 99 -0.17 7.62 -12.87
C GLU A 99 1.04 7.19 -13.70
N GLU A 100 1.84 8.14 -14.22
CA GLU A 100 3.06 7.84 -14.98
C GLU A 100 4.06 7.04 -14.14
N ILE A 101 4.23 7.43 -12.86
CA ILE A 101 5.09 6.71 -11.93
C ILE A 101 4.56 5.31 -11.66
N LEU A 102 3.26 5.16 -11.37
CA LEU A 102 2.64 3.87 -11.10
C LEU A 102 2.77 2.90 -12.27
N GLN A 103 2.56 3.37 -13.50
CA GLN A 103 2.74 2.57 -14.71
C GLN A 103 4.20 2.15 -14.90
N SER A 104 5.15 3.08 -14.71
CA SER A 104 6.59 2.79 -14.84
C SER A 104 7.07 1.72 -13.85
N LEU A 105 6.46 1.64 -12.67
CA LEU A 105 6.79 0.68 -11.63
C LEU A 105 6.11 -0.67 -11.87
N SER A 106 4.85 -0.67 -12.31
CA SER A 106 4.09 -1.90 -12.58
C SER A 106 4.62 -2.64 -13.82
N LEU A 107 5.21 -1.93 -14.79
CA LEU A 107 5.76 -2.48 -16.03
C LEU A 107 7.18 -3.07 -15.90
N LYS A 108 7.90 -2.80 -14.81
CA LYS A 108 9.31 -3.20 -14.62
C LYS A 108 9.51 -4.60 -14.01
N SER A 109 8.47 -5.42 -13.97
CA SER A 109 8.61 -6.84 -13.64
C SER A 109 9.14 -7.58 -14.87
N CYS A 110 10.47 -7.68 -14.98
CA CYS A 110 11.14 -8.53 -15.97
C CYS A 110 10.66 -9.98 -15.91
#